data_AF-A0A0B6Y6E8-F1
#
_entry.id   AF-A0A0B6Y6E8-F1
#
_cell.length_a   1.000
_cell.length_b   1.000
_cell.length_c   1.000
_cell.angle_alpha   90.00
_cell.angle_beta   90.00
_cell.angle_gamma   90.00
#
_symmetry.space_group_name_H-M   'P 1'
#
loop_
_entity.id
_entity.type
_entity.pdbx_description
1 polymer ?
#
loop_
_entity_poly.entity_id
_entity_poly.type
_entity_poly.pdbx_seq_one_letter_code
_entity_poly.pdbx_strand_id
1 'polypeptide(L)'
;GFENDCTVARLDTNHYYIICPATQQTRAIAWMNKHLPADGSVQVTDVTSMFSGINLIGPHAQQLLADVSDFATNKTDFRPMTVHIIDVGHASSIRAMRLTHTGEDGFILYIPSEYALHVYDTLMTAGKDYGIRNAGYYALRHLRIENFFAFWGLDLDDKISPLECGRGFRTKLDDSNDFI
;
A
#
# COMPACT_ATOMS: atom_id res chain seq x y z
N GLY A 1 -3.67 -1.49 -22.51
CA GLY A 1 -2.48 -1.41 -21.64
C GLY A 1 -2.91 -1.38 -20.21
N PHE A 2 -2.18 -0.70 -19.32
CA PHE A 2 -2.54 -0.60 -17.91
C PHE A 2 -3.60 0.47 -17.67
N GLU A 3 -4.78 0.08 -17.17
CA GLU A 3 -5.75 1.05 -16.68
C GLU A 3 -5.34 1.67 -15.34
N ASN A 4 -4.70 0.88 -14.48
CA ASN A 4 -4.19 1.31 -13.18
C ASN A 4 -3.12 0.34 -12.66
N ASP A 5 -2.16 0.82 -11.86
CA ASP A 5 -1.23 -0.01 -11.09
C ASP A 5 -1.57 0.13 -9.61
N CYS A 6 -2.35 -0.82 -9.08
CA CYS A 6 -2.89 -0.76 -7.73
C CYS A 6 -2.43 -1.94 -6.89
N THR A 7 -2.45 -1.74 -5.57
CA THR A 7 -2.31 -2.82 -4.60
C THR A 7 -3.70 -3.18 -4.07
N VAL A 8 -4.01 -4.48 -4.03
CA VAL A 8 -5.25 -4.99 -3.46
C VAL A 8 -4.94 -5.77 -2.20
N ALA A 9 -5.49 -5.34 -1.07
CA ALA A 9 -5.41 -6.02 0.21
C ALA A 9 -6.77 -6.65 0.54
N ARG A 10 -6.79 -7.95 0.84
CA ARG A 10 -8.00 -8.62 1.33
C ARG A 10 -8.09 -8.45 2.84
N LEU A 11 -9.08 -7.70 3.32
CA LEU A 11 -9.30 -7.47 4.74
C LEU A 11 -10.20 -8.55 5.37
N ASP A 12 -11.16 -9.06 4.60
CA ASP A 12 -12.04 -10.16 4.99
C ASP A 12 -12.48 -10.94 3.73
N THR A 13 -13.28 -11.98 3.89
CA THR A 13 -13.76 -12.88 2.83
C THR A 13 -14.31 -12.11 1.63
N ASN A 14 -15.10 -11.06 1.89
CA ASN A 14 -15.75 -10.20 0.89
C ASN A 14 -15.43 -8.71 1.08
N HIS A 15 -14.31 -8.39 1.74
CA HIS A 15 -13.92 -7.01 2.01
C HIS A 15 -12.50 -6.77 1.53
N TYR A 16 -12.35 -5.84 0.58
CA TYR A 16 -11.08 -5.54 -0.06
C TYR A 16 -10.77 -4.06 0.09
N TYR A 17 -9.48 -3.76 0.24
CA TYR A 17 -8.94 -2.42 0.29
C TYR A 17 -8.00 -2.23 -0.90
N ILE A 18 -8.33 -1.26 -1.76
CA ILE A 18 -7.61 -1.02 -3.01
C ILE A 18 -6.86 0.30 -2.87
N ILE A 19 -5.56 0.25 -3.12
CA ILE A 19 -4.66 1.39 -3.06
C ILE A 19 -4.22 1.71 -4.48
N CYS A 20 -4.58 2.89 -4.94
CA CYS A 20 -4.19 3.41 -6.25
C CYS A 20 -3.17 4.56 -6.09
N PRO A 21 -2.40 4.89 -7.15
CA PRO A 21 -1.55 6.07 -7.15
C PRO A 21 -2.40 7.33 -6.91
N ALA A 22 -1.87 8.29 -6.14
CA ALA A 22 -2.63 9.49 -5.75
C ALA A 22 -3.18 10.29 -6.94
N THR A 23 -2.46 10.34 -8.06
CA THR A 23 -2.89 11.02 -9.28
C THR A 23 -3.98 10.29 -10.06
N GLN A 24 -4.29 9.03 -9.70
CA GLN A 24 -5.25 8.17 -10.37
C GLN A 24 -6.57 8.01 -9.63
N GLN A 25 -6.79 8.69 -8.49
CA GLN A 25 -8.00 8.53 -7.67
C GLN A 25 -9.28 8.63 -8.51
N THR A 26 -9.47 9.73 -9.26
CA THR A 26 -10.66 9.97 -10.08
C THR A 26 -10.81 8.96 -11.22
N ARG A 27 -9.70 8.59 -11.89
CA ARG A 27 -9.73 7.60 -12.97
C ARG A 27 -10.11 6.22 -12.43
N ALA A 28 -9.50 5.83 -11.32
CA ALA A 28 -9.71 4.53 -10.68
C ALA A 28 -11.17 4.36 -10.25
N ILE A 29 -11.73 5.35 -9.54
CA ILE A 29 -13.12 5.27 -9.07
C ILE A 29 -14.12 5.28 -10.24
N ALA A 30 -13.87 6.08 -11.27
CA ALA A 30 -14.70 6.11 -12.48
C ALA A 30 -14.67 4.77 -13.22
N TRP A 31 -13.48 4.16 -13.35
CA TRP A 31 -13.30 2.85 -13.96
C TRP A 31 -14.04 1.75 -13.19
N MET A 32 -13.89 1.73 -11.86
CA MET A 32 -14.59 0.76 -11.01
C MET A 32 -16.11 0.90 -11.13
N ASN A 33 -16.64 2.13 -10.99
CA ASN A 33 -18.08 2.38 -11.08
C ASN A 33 -18.68 1.96 -12.43
N LYS A 34 -17.93 2.12 -13.53
CA LYS A 34 -18.36 1.70 -14.86
C LYS A 34 -18.53 0.18 -14.99
N HIS A 35 -17.77 -0.60 -14.23
CA HIS A 35 -17.75 -2.06 -14.31
C HIS A 35 -18.43 -2.75 -13.12
N LEU A 36 -19.09 -1.99 -12.25
CA LEU A 36 -19.85 -2.57 -11.15
C LEU A 36 -21.04 -3.40 -11.68
N PRO A 37 -21.31 -4.57 -11.07
CA PRO A 37 -22.53 -5.32 -11.32
C PRO A 37 -23.78 -4.46 -11.05
N ALA A 38 -24.77 -4.53 -11.94
CA ALA A 38 -26.02 -3.78 -11.79
C ALA A 38 -26.92 -4.30 -10.65
N ASP A 39 -26.65 -5.50 -10.13
CA ASP A 39 -27.42 -6.15 -9.07
C ASP A 39 -27.06 -5.66 -7.66
N GLY A 40 -26.05 -4.80 -7.53
CA GLY A 40 -25.60 -4.25 -6.24
C GLY A 40 -24.85 -5.24 -5.36
N SER A 41 -24.44 -6.40 -5.89
CA SER A 41 -23.67 -7.42 -5.18
C SER A 41 -22.29 -6.93 -4.71
N VAL A 42 -21.74 -5.92 -5.38
CA VAL A 42 -20.46 -5.29 -5.04
C VAL A 42 -20.67 -3.80 -4.87
N GLN A 43 -20.09 -3.24 -3.81
CA GLN A 43 -20.10 -1.80 -3.54
C GLN A 43 -18.67 -1.30 -3.45
N VAL A 44 -18.45 -0.10 -3.99
CA VAL A 44 -17.17 0.60 -3.92
C VAL A 44 -17.39 1.93 -3.23
N THR A 45 -16.53 2.24 -2.26
CA THR A 45 -16.55 3.53 -1.55
C THR A 45 -15.15 4.13 -1.59
N ASP A 46 -15.07 5.38 -2.01
CA ASP A 46 -13.83 6.12 -1.93
C ASP A 46 -13.58 6.56 -0.49
N VAL A 47 -12.58 5.95 0.14
CA VAL A 47 -12.15 6.24 1.51
C VAL A 47 -10.82 7.00 1.55
N THR A 48 -10.40 7.61 0.44
CA THR A 48 -9.09 8.27 0.32
C THR A 48 -8.88 9.32 1.42
N SER A 49 -9.87 10.17 1.68
CA SER A 49 -9.76 11.21 2.72
C SER A 49 -9.85 10.68 4.15
N MET A 50 -10.33 9.45 4.35
CA MET A 50 -10.46 8.84 5.67
C MET A 50 -9.12 8.32 6.21
N PHE A 51 -8.13 8.10 5.34
CA PHE A 51 -6.85 7.52 5.71
C PHE A 51 -5.68 8.39 5.27
N SER A 52 -4.72 8.54 6.17
CA SER A 52 -3.39 9.07 5.88
C SER A 52 -2.38 7.94 5.77
N GLY A 53 -1.49 8.02 4.77
CA GLY A 53 -0.45 7.02 4.54
C GLY A 53 0.91 7.46 5.10
N ILE A 54 1.52 6.66 5.97
CA ILE A 54 2.92 6.83 6.39
C ILE A 54 3.73 5.64 5.90
N ASN A 55 4.83 5.91 5.19
CA ASN A 55 5.80 4.89 4.82
C ASN A 55 6.87 4.77 5.90
N LEU A 56 6.92 3.64 6.60
CA LEU A 56 7.97 3.33 7.56
C LEU A 56 8.96 2.35 6.91
N ILE A 57 10.09 2.86 6.45
CA ILE A 57 11.02 2.11 5.59
C ILE A 57 12.40 2.06 6.23
N GLY A 58 13.02 0.89 6.19
CA GLY A 58 14.39 0.64 6.60
C GLY A 58 14.54 -0.63 7.44
N PRO A 59 15.79 -1.03 7.71
CA PRO A 59 16.11 -2.29 8.41
C PRO A 59 15.60 -2.35 9.85
N HIS A 60 15.26 -1.20 10.44
CA HIS A 60 14.74 -1.06 11.81
C HIS A 60 13.23 -0.83 11.87
N ALA A 61 12.54 -0.81 10.72
CA ALA A 61 11.11 -0.50 10.66
C ALA A 61 10.26 -1.49 11.47
N GLN A 62 10.62 -2.77 11.46
CA GLN A 62 9.90 -3.80 12.20
C GLN A 62 10.07 -3.65 13.72
N GLN A 63 11.30 -3.39 14.18
CA GLN A 63 11.59 -3.21 15.60
C GLN A 63 10.91 -1.96 16.14
N LEU A 64 11.02 -0.85 15.41
CA LEU A 64 10.35 0.39 15.79
C LEU A 64 8.84 0.20 15.87
N LEU A 65 8.21 -0.41 14.86
CA LEU A 65 6.76 -0.59 14.85
C LEU A 65 6.29 -1.44 16.05
N ALA A 66 7.07 -2.44 16.42
CA ALA A 66 6.78 -3.27 17.58
C ALA A 66 6.93 -2.56 18.93
N ASP A 67 7.87 -1.61 19.06
CA ASP A 67 8.02 -0.85 20.31
C ASP A 67 6.84 0.09 20.57
N VAL A 68 6.12 0.48 19.52
CA VAL A 68 5.00 1.44 19.59
C VAL A 68 3.62 0.80 19.39
N SER A 69 3.54 -0.51 19.22
CA SER A 69 2.28 -1.23 19.01
C SER A 69 2.17 -2.44 19.93
N ASP A 70 0.95 -2.86 20.23
CA ASP A 70 0.70 -4.11 20.95
C ASP A 70 0.93 -5.36 20.05
N PHE A 71 1.61 -5.18 18.93
CA PHE A 71 1.74 -6.17 17.88
C PHE A 71 3.00 -7.02 18.07
N ALA A 72 2.84 -8.34 18.04
CA ALA A 72 3.93 -9.28 18.29
C ALA A 72 5.02 -9.22 17.21
N THR A 73 6.29 -9.21 17.65
CA THR A 73 7.51 -9.11 16.82
C THR A 73 7.91 -10.38 16.08
N ASN A 74 7.18 -11.49 16.21
CA ASN A 74 7.66 -12.75 15.67
C ASN A 74 7.72 -12.68 14.13
N LYS A 75 8.83 -13.16 13.54
CA LYS A 75 9.06 -13.11 12.08
C LYS A 75 8.05 -13.93 11.27
N THR A 76 7.34 -14.86 11.93
CA THR A 76 6.34 -15.73 11.29
C THR A 76 5.04 -14.99 10.98
N ASP A 77 4.70 -13.94 11.73
CA ASP A 77 3.45 -13.20 11.60
C ASP A 77 3.48 -12.13 10.50
N PHE A 78 4.66 -11.68 10.06
CA PHE A 78 4.81 -10.62 9.05
C PHE A 78 5.54 -11.06 7.79
N ARG A 79 4.92 -11.99 7.07
CA ARG A 79 5.37 -12.32 5.72
C ARG A 79 5.22 -11.10 4.81
N PRO A 80 6.12 -10.88 3.83
CA PRO A 80 5.88 -9.91 2.78
C PRO A 80 4.49 -10.11 2.16
N MET A 81 3.86 -9.01 1.72
CA MET A 81 2.52 -9.01 1.11
C MET A 81 1.37 -9.38 2.06
N THR A 82 1.51 -9.11 3.36
CA THR A 82 0.40 -9.20 4.33
C THR A 82 -0.13 -7.83 4.75
N VAL A 83 -1.36 -7.82 5.28
CA VAL A 83 -1.98 -6.67 5.92
C VAL A 83 -2.45 -7.09 7.31
N HIS A 84 -2.20 -6.24 8.30
CA HIS A 84 -2.66 -6.43 9.67
C HIS A 84 -3.33 -5.16 10.17
N ILE A 85 -4.38 -5.30 10.97
CA ILE A 85 -4.99 -4.19 11.69
C ILE A 85 -4.32 -4.15 13.05
N ILE A 86 -3.68 -3.02 13.36
CA ILE A 86 -2.84 -2.84 14.54
C ILE A 86 -3.21 -1.52 15.24
N ASP A 87 -2.78 -1.41 16.48
CA ASP A 87 -2.86 -0.17 17.25
C ASP A 87 -1.44 0.39 17.44
N VAL A 88 -1.25 1.70 17.26
CA VAL A 88 0.06 2.36 17.42
C VAL A 88 -0.09 3.53 18.37
N GLY A 89 0.59 3.49 19.52
CA GLY A 89 0.54 4.55 20.51
C GLY A 89 -0.88 4.87 21.00
N HIS A 90 -1.75 3.89 21.17
CA HIS A 90 -3.18 4.06 21.48
C HIS A 90 -4.06 4.63 20.34
N ALA A 91 -3.53 4.83 19.14
CA ALA A 91 -4.34 5.04 17.95
C ALA A 91 -4.73 3.69 17.34
N SER A 92 -6.03 3.40 17.32
CA SER A 92 -6.52 2.10 16.88
C SER A 92 -6.82 2.03 15.38
N SER A 93 -6.99 0.80 14.88
CA SER A 93 -7.48 0.51 13.52
C SER A 93 -6.54 0.96 12.39
N ILE A 94 -5.24 0.92 12.62
CA ILE A 94 -4.23 1.23 11.61
C ILE A 94 -4.01 -0.01 10.75
N ARG A 95 -4.08 0.12 9.43
CA ARG A 95 -3.76 -0.97 8.51
C ARG A 95 -2.27 -0.93 8.21
N ALA A 96 -1.52 -1.85 8.79
CA ALA A 96 -0.11 -2.04 8.51
C ALA A 96 0.06 -3.04 7.37
N MET A 97 0.51 -2.57 6.22
CA MET A 97 0.81 -3.40 5.06
C MET A 97 2.31 -3.66 4.98
N ARG A 98 2.71 -4.94 4.98
CA ARG A 98 4.11 -5.36 4.84
C ARG A 98 4.53 -5.35 3.37
N LEU A 99 4.58 -4.15 2.82
CA LEU A 99 4.85 -3.82 1.43
C LEU A 99 5.52 -2.45 1.39
N THR A 100 6.51 -2.27 0.52
CA THR A 100 7.12 -0.97 0.24
C THR A 100 7.27 -0.78 -1.27
N HIS A 101 7.36 0.48 -1.70
CA HIS A 101 7.70 0.83 -3.08
C HIS A 101 9.17 1.27 -3.22
N THR A 102 10.05 0.78 -2.35
CA THR A 102 11.47 1.17 -2.32
C THR A 102 12.42 -0.02 -2.41
N GLY A 103 11.92 -1.25 -2.41
CA GLY A 103 12.73 -2.47 -2.35
C GLY A 103 13.26 -2.79 -0.94
N GLU A 104 13.51 -1.74 -0.15
CA GLU A 104 13.84 -1.86 1.26
C GLU A 104 12.68 -2.41 2.09
N ASP A 105 13.05 -3.07 3.19
CA ASP A 105 12.11 -3.62 4.14
C ASP A 105 11.33 -2.51 4.86
N GLY A 106 10.06 -2.75 5.20
CA GLY A 106 9.23 -1.72 5.82
C GLY A 106 7.74 -2.00 5.79
N PHE A 107 6.97 -0.96 6.10
CA PHE A 107 5.52 -0.99 6.14
C PHE A 107 4.95 0.28 5.50
N ILE A 108 3.77 0.14 4.89
CA ILE A 108 2.88 1.27 4.63
C ILE A 108 1.78 1.22 5.68
N LEU A 109 1.66 2.27 6.46
CA LEU A 109 0.64 2.42 7.49
C LEU A 109 -0.48 3.30 6.94
N TYR A 110 -1.68 2.74 6.80
CA TYR A 110 -2.90 3.51 6.56
C TYR A 110 -3.59 3.79 7.88
N ILE A 111 -3.54 5.05 8.29
CA ILE A 111 -3.93 5.54 9.61
C ILE A 111 -5.21 6.36 9.44
N PRO A 112 -6.25 6.16 10.26
CA PRO A 112 -7.39 7.09 10.29
C PRO A 112 -6.89 8.54 10.41
N SER A 113 -7.34 9.42 9.52
CA SER A 113 -6.74 10.76 9.35
C SER A 113 -6.70 11.58 10.65
N GLU A 114 -7.64 11.37 11.56
CA GLU A 114 -7.68 11.97 12.90
C GLU A 114 -6.49 11.61 13.80
N TYR A 115 -5.84 10.47 13.56
CA TYR A 115 -4.71 9.98 14.34
C TYR A 115 -3.35 10.18 13.66
N ALA A 116 -3.34 10.70 12.43
CA ALA A 116 -2.14 10.75 11.60
C ALA A 116 -0.96 11.47 12.28
N LEU A 117 -1.20 12.64 12.87
CA LEU A 117 -0.16 13.43 13.55
C LEU A 117 0.37 12.70 14.79
N HIS A 118 -0.54 12.14 15.59
CA HIS A 118 -0.20 11.40 16.80
C HIS A 118 0.66 10.17 16.51
N VAL A 119 0.30 9.39 15.48
CA VAL A 119 1.08 8.22 15.05
C VAL A 119 2.45 8.64 14.51
N TYR A 120 2.51 9.73 13.73
CA TYR A 120 3.78 10.28 13.25
C TYR A 120 4.71 10.68 14.42
N ASP A 121 4.21 11.45 15.38
CA ASP A 121 5.00 11.90 16.54
C ASP A 121 5.45 10.73 17.42
N THR A 122 4.59 9.72 17.59
CA THR A 122 4.91 8.47 18.30
C THR A 122 6.07 7.73 17.62
N LEU A 123 5.99 7.53 16.30
CA LEU A 123 7.05 6.89 15.52
C LEU A 123 8.35 7.69 15.55
N MET A 124 8.28 9.01 15.40
CA MET A 124 9.45 9.88 15.44
C MET A 124 10.11 9.91 16.81
N THR A 125 9.33 9.81 17.89
CA THR A 125 9.84 9.81 19.26
C THR A 125 10.54 8.49 19.60
N ALA A 126 9.87 7.36 19.39
CA ALA A 126 10.47 6.04 19.62
C ALA A 126 11.59 5.72 18.63
N GLY A 127 11.49 6.23 17.40
CA GLY A 127 12.47 6.02 16.34
C GLY A 127 13.82 6.72 16.54
N LYS A 128 13.96 7.59 17.55
CA LYS A 128 15.22 8.30 17.84
C LYS A 128 16.38 7.33 18.07
N ASP A 129 16.12 6.25 18.80
CA ASP A 129 17.14 5.23 19.13
C ASP A 129 17.54 4.40 17.90
N TYR A 130 16.65 4.33 16.91
CA TYR A 130 16.87 3.69 15.61
C TYR A 130 17.43 4.65 14.55
N GLY A 131 17.63 5.92 14.88
CA GLY A 131 18.10 6.94 13.94
C GLY A 131 17.08 7.34 12.87
N ILE A 132 15.78 7.29 13.18
CA ILE A 132 14.70 7.64 12.25
C ILE A 132 14.88 9.04 11.66
N ARG A 133 14.57 9.19 10.38
CA ARG A 133 14.66 10.46 9.65
C ARG A 133 13.51 10.58 8.66
N ASN A 134 13.09 11.82 8.44
CA ASN A 134 12.17 12.13 7.36
C ASN A 134 12.86 12.02 6.01
N ALA A 135 12.16 11.40 5.07
CA ALA A 135 12.56 11.34 3.66
C ALA A 135 11.39 11.83 2.80
N GLY A 136 11.70 12.70 1.84
CA GLY A 136 10.70 13.21 0.90
C GLY A 136 10.43 12.25 -0.25
N TYR A 137 9.42 12.58 -1.04
CA TYR A 137 9.01 11.82 -2.22
C TYR A 137 10.16 11.58 -3.23
N TYR A 138 11.07 12.55 -3.41
CA TYR A 138 12.19 12.37 -4.33
C TYR A 138 13.16 11.28 -3.88
N ALA A 139 13.41 11.12 -2.58
CA ALA A 139 14.25 10.02 -2.10
C ALA A 139 13.60 8.66 -2.39
N LEU A 140 12.31 8.52 -2.07
CA LEU A 140 11.52 7.32 -2.38
C LEU A 140 11.53 7.00 -3.89
N ARG A 141 11.44 8.04 -4.73
CA ARG A 141 11.48 7.90 -6.18
C ARG A 141 12.85 7.41 -6.70
N HIS A 142 13.96 7.67 -6.03
CA HIS A 142 15.24 7.10 -6.46
C HIS A 142 15.34 5.62 -6.09
N LEU A 143 14.97 5.27 -4.85
CA LEU A 143 14.98 3.88 -4.37
C LEU A 143 14.13 2.94 -5.25
N ARG A 144 12.95 3.41 -5.68
CA ARG A 144 12.07 2.63 -6.56
C ARG A 144 12.71 2.38 -7.94
N ILE A 145 13.48 3.33 -8.46
CA ILE A 145 14.17 3.21 -9.76
C ILE A 145 15.28 2.18 -9.66
N GLU A 146 16.07 2.21 -8.59
CA GLU A 146 17.13 1.22 -8.32
C GLU A 146 16.58 -0.21 -8.27
N ASN A 147 15.34 -0.37 -7.80
CA ASN A 147 14.65 -1.65 -7.70
C ASN A 147 13.74 -1.96 -8.91
N PHE A 148 13.79 -1.15 -9.97
CA PHE A 148 12.96 -1.31 -11.18
C PHE A 148 11.46 -1.41 -10.90
N PHE A 149 10.98 -0.73 -9.88
CA PHE A 149 9.55 -0.60 -9.62
C PHE A 149 8.97 0.42 -10.58
N ALA A 150 8.11 -0.05 -11.47
CA ALA A 150 7.42 0.78 -12.44
C ALA A 150 6.38 1.67 -11.76
N PHE A 151 6.18 2.86 -12.30
CA PHE A 151 5.21 3.83 -11.84
C PHE A 151 4.23 4.17 -12.98
N TRP A 152 2.94 4.03 -12.71
CA TRP A 152 1.90 4.36 -13.68
C TRP A 152 1.91 5.85 -14.04
N GLY A 153 1.84 6.17 -15.33
CA GLY A 153 1.94 7.51 -15.90
C GLY A 153 3.37 7.95 -16.23
N LEU A 154 4.38 7.18 -15.85
CA LEU A 154 5.79 7.43 -16.22
C LEU A 154 6.38 6.23 -16.95
N ASP A 155 6.34 5.05 -16.34
CA ASP A 155 6.92 3.82 -16.88
C ASP A 155 5.85 2.90 -17.50
N LEU A 156 4.61 3.03 -17.04
CA LEU A 156 3.44 2.29 -17.54
C LEU A 156 2.35 3.27 -17.95
N ASP A 157 1.61 2.95 -19.00
CA ASP A 157 0.43 3.69 -19.42
C ASP A 157 -0.63 2.76 -20.04
N ASP A 158 -1.67 3.35 -20.60
CA ASP A 158 -2.76 2.64 -21.25
C ASP A 158 -2.38 2.01 -22.60
N LYS A 159 -1.19 2.30 -23.14
CA LYS A 159 -0.70 1.80 -24.42
C LYS A 159 0.20 0.59 -24.28
N ILE A 160 0.89 0.45 -23.16
CA ILE A 160 1.85 -0.64 -22.92
C ILE A 160 1.14 -1.82 -22.24
N SER A 161 1.34 -3.03 -22.75
CA SER A 161 0.83 -4.27 -22.14
C SER A 161 1.77 -4.81 -21.05
N PRO A 162 1.27 -5.63 -20.10
CA PRO A 162 2.12 -6.27 -19.09
C PRO A 162 3.24 -7.15 -19.67
N LEU A 163 3.04 -7.71 -20.87
CA LEU A 163 4.05 -8.52 -21.56
C LEU A 163 5.17 -7.66 -22.14
N GLU A 164 4.83 -6.51 -22.74
CA GLU A 164 5.81 -5.58 -23.33
C GLU A 164 6.73 -4.93 -22.29
N CYS A 165 6.24 -4.71 -21.06
CA CYS A 165 7.04 -4.14 -19.98
C CYS A 165 7.72 -5.19 -19.07
N GLY A 166 7.73 -6.46 -19.47
CA GLY A 166 8.38 -7.54 -18.70
C GLY A 166 7.70 -7.87 -17.37
N ARG A 167 6.43 -7.50 -17.20
CA ARG A 167 5.62 -7.75 -15.98
C ARG A 167 4.60 -8.89 -16.17
N GLY A 168 4.83 -9.80 -17.12
CA GLY A 168 3.97 -10.96 -17.37
C GLY A 168 3.74 -11.82 -16.13
N PHE A 169 4.71 -11.89 -15.21
CA PHE A 169 4.58 -12.61 -13.93
C PHE A 169 3.47 -12.07 -13.00
N ARG A 170 2.99 -10.84 -13.24
CA ARG A 170 1.84 -10.25 -12.52
C ARG A 170 0.49 -10.57 -13.18
N THR A 171 0.50 -11.26 -14.31
CA THR A 171 -0.70 -11.55 -15.11
C THR A 171 -0.93 -13.06 -15.13
N LYS A 172 -2.02 -13.52 -14.53
CA LYS A 172 -2.37 -14.95 -14.53
C LYS A 172 -3.15 -15.30 -15.81
N LEU A 173 -2.41 -15.39 -16.92
CA LEU A 173 -2.93 -15.84 -18.21
C LEU A 173 -3.22 -17.35 -18.13
N ASP A 174 -4.48 -17.69 -17.95
CA ASP A 174 -4.99 -19.06 -17.85
C ASP A 174 -6.37 -19.07 -18.52
N ASP A 175 -6.69 -20.14 -19.25
CA ASP A 175 -7.90 -20.25 -20.07
C ASP A 175 -9.19 -20.15 -19.26
N SER A 176 -9.12 -20.36 -17.93
CA SER A 176 -10.25 -20.23 -17.02
C SER A 176 -10.48 -18.80 -16.50
N ASN A 177 -9.58 -17.86 -16.73
CA ASN A 177 -9.65 -16.50 -16.18
C ASN A 177 -9.95 -15.49 -17.30
N ASP A 178 -11.21 -15.10 -17.42
CA ASP A 178 -11.64 -14.02 -18.31
C ASP A 178 -11.63 -12.69 -17.53
N PHE A 179 -10.49 -11.98 -17.58
CA PHE A 179 -10.31 -10.65 -16.98
C PHE A 179 -10.04 -9.61 -18.06
N ILE A 180 -10.44 -8.35 -17.78
CA ILE A 180 -10.28 -7.20 -18.68
C ILE A 180 -8.80 -6.81 -18.84
#